data_AF-A0A7Y5L6H2-F1
#
_entry.id   AF-A0A7Y5L6H2-F1
#
_cell.length_a   1.000
_cell.length_b   1.000
_cell.length_c   1.000
_cell.angle_alpha   90.00
_cell.angle_beta   90.00
_cell.angle_gamma   90.00
#
_symmetry.space_group_name_H-M   'P 1'
#
loop_
_entity.id
_entity.type
_entity.pdbx_description
1 polymer ?
#
loop_
_entity_poly.entity_id
_entity_poly.type
_entity_poly.pdbx_seq_one_letter_code
_entity_poly.pdbx_strand_id
1 'polypeptide(L)'
;MKIWFIVLLLAGCSDRQHVNPLDPENPETGGRPTGLSVVSILDTIEVRWDALRLRDLSGYRLYRKRATDSDFLRIADLGPRQNRFLDTDGSYGVAHSYRLTARVNDFESPPSATATVTPGPTLTWVADFDDRSIVKLSHDGQHVITRTLLFLPAFRITVDPQRGSVWALLTDRPSLTSGELARFDLNGNPLGRFGDFAGIVDFALDASDGSIWVADSLGEGLLRFDHEGRQIAQRKNVPQLAALAYNKFTNELWALTALNGRLLRIASQPVVDTLSITTQNLISGKPRAIDFDQNTGAAWIALGDSVICVDREGNNRFKANASFRFASRVAVDQLTGACWVIDESLNFFRDSRVLKFGAAGEMLFEVNGFDRPQALSVSSFDSSCYIADTLRGRTVIISKTGAVLPGYNDLISPFDIEVVAFSR
;
A
#
# COMPACT_ATOMS: atom_id res chain seq x y z
N MET A 1 28.03 7.69 87.21
CA MET A 1 27.63 8.28 85.91
C MET A 1 28.37 7.51 84.82
N LYS A 2 27.72 6.52 84.18
CA LYS A 2 28.29 5.75 83.06
C LYS A 2 27.48 6.07 81.82
N ILE A 3 28.09 6.76 80.86
CA ILE A 3 27.50 7.07 79.55
C ILE A 3 27.76 5.85 78.67
N TRP A 4 26.69 5.20 78.21
CA TRP A 4 26.75 4.20 77.15
C TRP A 4 26.51 4.90 75.82
N PHE A 5 27.52 4.89 74.93
CA PHE A 5 27.34 5.23 73.53
C PHE A 5 26.70 4.04 72.83
N ILE A 6 25.44 4.18 72.43
CA ILE A 6 24.79 3.30 71.46
C ILE A 6 25.18 3.82 70.07
N VAL A 7 26.01 3.06 69.35
CA VAL A 7 26.29 3.28 67.94
C VAL A 7 25.14 2.64 67.15
N LEU A 8 24.28 3.45 66.56
CA LEU A 8 23.31 3.00 65.56
C LEU A 8 24.05 2.81 64.23
N LEU A 9 24.16 1.56 63.77
CA LEU A 9 24.52 1.23 62.39
C LEU A 9 23.27 1.40 61.51
N LEU A 10 23.22 2.51 60.77
CA LEU A 10 22.27 2.67 59.67
C LEU A 10 22.75 1.80 58.49
N ALA A 11 22.08 0.67 58.27
CA ALA A 11 22.20 -0.09 57.04
C ALA A 11 21.60 0.74 55.90
N GLY A 12 22.45 1.46 55.17
CA GLY A 12 22.07 2.06 53.90
C GLY A 12 21.88 0.96 52.86
N CYS A 13 20.64 0.49 52.67
CA CYS A 13 20.27 -0.22 51.45
C CYS A 13 20.41 0.77 50.30
N SER A 14 21.55 0.70 49.59
CA SER A 14 21.71 1.37 48.31
C SER A 14 20.81 0.63 47.32
N ASP A 15 19.65 1.21 47.01
CA ASP A 15 18.82 0.77 45.91
C ASP A 15 19.62 0.97 44.62
N ARG A 16 20.18 -0.12 44.07
CA ARG A 16 21.03 -0.04 42.88
C ARG A 16 20.11 0.06 41.68
N GLN A 17 20.25 1.13 40.91
CA GLN A 17 19.54 1.24 39.64
C GLN A 17 19.94 0.07 38.72
N HIS A 18 18.95 -0.71 38.28
CA HIS A 18 19.10 -1.87 37.39
C HIS A 18 19.41 -1.44 35.95
N VAL A 19 20.54 -0.75 35.74
CA VAL A 19 20.93 -0.16 34.44
C VAL A 19 21.50 -1.18 33.44
N ASN A 20 21.82 -2.40 33.88
CA ASN A 20 22.27 -3.46 32.99
C ASN A 20 21.08 -3.98 32.15
N PRO A 21 21.15 -3.93 30.80
CA PRO A 21 20.08 -4.44 29.93
C PRO A 21 19.78 -5.93 30.04
N LEU A 22 20.67 -6.72 30.64
CA LEU A 22 20.45 -8.16 30.86
C LEU A 22 20.12 -8.50 32.32
N ASP A 23 19.85 -7.50 33.16
CA ASP A 23 19.31 -7.70 34.50
C ASP A 23 17.81 -8.08 34.41
N PRO A 24 17.37 -9.22 34.96
CA PRO A 24 15.96 -9.59 34.99
C PRO A 24 15.03 -8.54 35.63
N GLU A 25 15.56 -7.72 36.54
CA GLU A 25 14.83 -6.65 37.25
C GLU A 25 14.91 -5.30 36.53
N ASN A 26 15.60 -5.22 35.37
CA ASN A 26 15.60 -4.01 34.56
C ASN A 26 14.18 -3.75 34.01
N PRO A 27 13.55 -2.59 34.33
CA PRO A 27 12.15 -2.34 33.98
C PRO A 27 11.92 -2.15 32.47
N GLU A 28 12.94 -1.75 31.72
CA GLU A 28 12.84 -1.48 30.27
C GLU A 28 13.00 -2.76 29.43
N THR A 29 13.88 -3.65 29.86
CA THR A 29 14.31 -4.81 29.07
C THR A 29 13.83 -6.13 29.66
N GLY A 30 13.66 -6.22 30.98
CA GLY A 30 13.39 -7.48 31.69
C GLY A 30 14.47 -8.55 31.46
N GLY A 31 15.72 -8.12 31.25
CA GLY A 31 16.87 -9.01 31.11
C GLY A 31 17.07 -9.66 29.73
N ARG A 32 16.47 -9.11 28.66
CA ARG A 32 16.50 -9.70 27.31
C ARG A 32 16.78 -8.66 26.22
N PRO A 33 17.23 -9.08 25.03
CA PRO A 33 17.36 -8.20 23.88
C PRO A 33 16.02 -7.56 23.50
N THR A 34 16.06 -6.29 23.10
CA THR A 34 14.90 -5.48 22.70
C THR A 34 14.99 -5.08 21.22
N GLY A 35 13.91 -4.46 20.72
CA GLY A 35 13.88 -3.90 19.36
C GLY A 35 13.89 -4.93 18.23
N LEU A 36 13.64 -6.22 18.52
CA LEU A 36 13.58 -7.25 17.49
C LEU A 36 12.45 -6.90 16.51
N SER A 37 12.82 -6.69 15.26
CA SER A 37 11.91 -6.37 14.16
C SER A 37 12.27 -7.19 12.93
N VAL A 38 11.26 -7.48 12.12
CA VAL A 38 11.40 -8.26 10.89
C VAL A 38 10.65 -7.56 9.77
N VAL A 39 11.22 -7.57 8.57
CA VAL A 39 10.58 -7.04 7.37
C VAL A 39 10.94 -7.95 6.21
N SER A 40 9.95 -8.38 5.41
CA SER A 40 10.20 -9.15 4.20
C SER A 40 10.19 -8.25 2.97
N ILE A 41 11.17 -8.45 2.09
CA ILE A 41 11.13 -8.00 0.70
C ILE A 41 11.17 -9.26 -0.14
N LEU A 42 10.02 -9.60 -0.73
CA LEU A 42 9.84 -10.88 -1.39
C LEU A 42 10.19 -12.02 -0.42
N ASP A 43 11.14 -12.90 -0.76
CA ASP A 43 11.54 -14.07 0.03
C ASP A 43 12.72 -13.81 0.97
N THR A 44 13.28 -12.60 0.92
CA THR A 44 14.35 -12.18 1.82
C THR A 44 13.76 -11.47 3.03
N ILE A 45 14.09 -11.95 4.23
CA ILE A 45 13.65 -11.36 5.50
C ILE A 45 14.84 -10.65 6.14
N GLU A 46 14.71 -9.35 6.33
CA GLU A 46 15.63 -8.57 7.15
C GLU A 46 15.19 -8.62 8.61
N VAL A 47 16.11 -9.07 9.48
CA VAL A 47 15.94 -9.11 10.93
C VAL A 47 16.84 -8.07 11.56
N ARG A 48 16.29 -7.20 12.43
CA ARG A 48 17.04 -6.14 13.13
C ARG A 48 16.72 -6.15 14.62
N TRP A 49 17.64 -5.66 15.43
CA TRP A 49 17.46 -5.54 16.88
C TRP A 49 18.27 -4.37 17.47
N ASP A 50 17.98 -4.01 18.72
CA ASP A 50 18.77 -3.02 19.45
C ASP A 50 20.11 -3.62 19.86
N ALA A 51 21.20 -2.97 19.44
CA ALA A 51 22.55 -3.40 19.79
C ALA A 51 22.82 -3.21 21.29
N LEU A 52 23.28 -4.26 21.95
CA LEU A 52 23.66 -4.23 23.36
C LEU A 52 25.10 -3.73 23.48
N ARG A 53 25.34 -2.81 24.40
CA ARG A 53 26.66 -2.23 24.66
C ARG A 53 27.22 -2.78 25.98
N LEU A 54 27.58 -4.06 25.97
CA LEU A 54 28.22 -4.74 27.10
C LEU A 54 29.66 -5.09 26.75
N ARG A 55 30.59 -4.86 27.69
CA ARG A 55 32.02 -5.14 27.50
C ARG A 55 32.27 -6.63 27.19
N ASP A 56 31.52 -7.49 27.85
CA ASP A 56 31.69 -8.95 27.80
C ASP A 56 30.69 -9.64 26.86
N LEU A 57 30.05 -8.87 25.96
CA LEU A 57 29.14 -9.43 24.96
C LEU A 57 29.93 -10.31 23.98
N SER A 58 29.60 -11.59 23.95
CA SER A 58 30.15 -12.57 23.02
C SER A 58 29.43 -12.56 21.68
N GLY A 59 28.16 -12.11 21.65
CA GLY A 59 27.34 -12.07 20.44
C GLY A 59 25.87 -12.39 20.69
N TYR A 60 25.18 -12.83 19.64
CA TYR A 60 23.76 -13.19 19.68
C TYR A 60 23.52 -14.58 19.07
N ARG A 61 22.42 -15.22 19.45
CA ARG A 61 21.85 -16.36 18.73
C ARG A 61 20.49 -16.00 18.17
N LEU A 62 20.33 -16.22 16.87
CA LEU A 62 19.06 -15.99 16.18
C LEU A 62 18.36 -17.33 15.97
N TYR A 63 17.08 -17.34 16.32
CA TYR A 63 16.21 -18.47 16.19
C TYR A 63 15.03 -18.13 15.29
N ARG A 64 14.59 -19.10 14.48
CA ARG A 64 13.45 -18.99 13.58
C ARG A 64 12.55 -20.20 13.75
N LYS A 65 11.23 -19.96 13.71
CA LYS A 65 10.20 -20.98 13.66
C LYS A 65 9.29 -20.68 12.46
N ARG A 66 9.21 -21.60 11.50
CA ARG A 66 8.19 -21.55 10.46
C ARG A 66 6.86 -22.04 11.03
N ALA A 67 5.74 -21.63 10.44
CA ALA A 67 4.41 -22.14 10.82
C ALA A 67 4.32 -23.68 10.77
N THR A 68 5.17 -24.33 9.95
CA THR A 68 5.26 -25.79 9.81
C THR A 68 6.15 -26.48 10.84
N ASP A 69 6.98 -25.73 11.57
CA ASP A 69 7.96 -26.30 12.50
C ASP A 69 7.33 -26.50 13.89
N SER A 70 7.78 -27.52 14.64
CA SER A 70 7.32 -27.73 16.02
C SER A 70 7.88 -26.66 16.97
N ASP A 71 9.15 -26.31 16.79
CA ASP A 71 9.93 -25.47 17.70
C ASP A 71 10.79 -24.43 16.98
N PHE A 72 11.34 -23.49 17.75
CA PHE A 72 12.32 -22.53 17.26
C PHE A 72 13.66 -23.22 17.00
N LEU A 73 14.15 -23.11 15.77
CA LEU A 73 15.44 -23.63 15.34
C LEU A 73 16.47 -22.50 15.32
N ARG A 74 17.67 -22.77 15.83
CA ARG A 74 18.78 -21.83 15.72
C ARG A 74 19.24 -21.76 14.26
N ILE A 75 19.26 -20.56 13.70
CA ILE A 75 19.66 -20.33 12.29
C ILE A 75 20.97 -19.57 12.15
N ALA A 76 21.40 -18.83 13.18
CA ALA A 76 22.68 -18.12 13.15
C ALA A 76 23.26 -17.88 14.55
N ASP A 77 24.59 -17.89 14.63
CA ASP A 77 25.39 -17.29 15.70
C ASP A 77 26.01 -15.99 15.15
N LEU A 78 25.78 -14.87 15.83
CA LEU A 78 26.10 -13.52 15.34
C LEU A 78 27.10 -12.84 16.27
N GLY A 79 28.00 -12.02 15.72
CA GLY A 79 29.00 -11.29 16.48
C GLY A 79 28.41 -10.14 17.33
N PRO A 80 29.17 -9.65 18.33
CA PRO A 80 28.69 -8.66 19.31
C PRO A 80 28.48 -7.25 18.75
N ARG A 81 28.98 -6.97 17.54
CA ARG A 81 28.76 -5.70 16.84
C ARG A 81 27.65 -5.77 15.79
N GLN A 82 27.04 -6.94 15.59
CA GLN A 82 25.95 -7.09 14.64
C GLN A 82 24.62 -6.72 15.29
N ASN A 83 23.79 -6.04 14.53
CA ASN A 83 22.41 -5.68 14.88
C ASN A 83 21.43 -5.92 13.73
N ARG A 84 21.87 -6.67 12.71
CA ARG A 84 21.15 -6.97 11.48
C ARG A 84 21.55 -8.35 10.97
N PHE A 85 20.58 -9.08 10.44
CA PHE A 85 20.76 -10.35 9.73
C PHE A 85 19.83 -10.40 8.52
N LEU A 86 20.30 -10.99 7.42
CA LEU A 86 19.49 -11.25 6.23
C LEU A 86 19.23 -12.75 6.14
N ASP A 87 17.97 -13.15 6.28
CA ASP A 87 17.52 -14.52 6.08
C ASP A 87 16.98 -14.67 4.65
N THR A 88 17.70 -15.44 3.83
CA THR A 88 17.35 -15.70 2.42
C THR A 88 16.57 -17.00 2.22
N ASP A 89 16.25 -17.72 3.30
CA ASP A 89 15.52 -19.00 3.26
C ASP A 89 14.02 -18.82 3.58
N GLY A 90 13.48 -17.64 3.25
CA GLY A 90 12.07 -17.31 3.43
C GLY A 90 11.18 -17.99 2.39
N SER A 91 10.09 -18.59 2.85
CA SER A 91 9.08 -19.21 1.98
C SER A 91 7.84 -18.34 1.84
N TYR A 92 7.38 -18.12 0.61
CA TYR A 92 6.12 -17.41 0.33
C TYR A 92 4.92 -18.06 1.01
N GLY A 93 4.04 -17.24 1.57
CA GLY A 93 2.80 -17.67 2.23
C GLY A 93 2.99 -18.42 3.55
N VAL A 94 4.23 -18.59 4.02
CA VAL A 94 4.54 -19.25 5.29
C VAL A 94 4.97 -18.19 6.29
N ALA A 95 4.29 -18.12 7.44
CA ALA A 95 4.71 -17.23 8.52
C ALA A 95 6.04 -17.70 9.12
N HIS A 96 6.97 -16.76 9.32
CA HIS A 96 8.26 -16.96 9.97
C HIS A 96 8.33 -16.12 11.23
N SER A 97 8.46 -16.78 12.38
CA SER A 97 8.63 -16.14 13.68
C SER A 97 10.09 -16.17 14.12
N TYR A 98 10.59 -15.07 14.68
CA TYR A 98 11.98 -14.91 15.10
C TYR A 98 12.09 -14.58 16.59
N ARG A 99 13.17 -15.06 17.21
CA ARG A 99 13.60 -14.71 18.57
C ARG A 99 15.11 -14.56 18.60
N LEU A 100 15.58 -13.68 19.48
CA LEU A 100 17.01 -13.41 19.66
C LEU A 100 17.39 -13.56 21.12
N THR A 101 18.54 -14.18 21.39
CA THR A 101 19.19 -14.17 22.71
C THR A 101 20.55 -13.49 22.61
N ALA A 102 21.00 -12.88 23.70
CA ALA A 102 22.36 -12.36 23.84
C ALA A 102 23.23 -13.36 24.60
N ARG A 103 24.51 -13.43 24.24
CA ARG A 103 25.52 -14.23 24.94
C ARG A 103 26.55 -13.35 25.59
N VAL A 104 26.80 -13.57 26.87
CA VAL A 104 27.81 -12.88 27.67
C VAL A 104 28.63 -13.92 28.41
N ASN A 105 29.90 -14.10 28.05
CA ASN A 105 30.70 -15.24 28.52
C ASN A 105 29.95 -16.57 28.29
N ASP A 106 29.73 -17.36 29.35
CA ASP A 106 28.99 -18.64 29.30
C ASP A 106 27.47 -18.51 29.53
N PHE A 107 26.98 -17.28 29.74
CA PHE A 107 25.56 -17.01 29.95
C PHE A 107 24.83 -16.68 28.63
N GLU A 108 23.65 -17.25 28.45
CA GLU A 108 22.70 -16.88 27.40
C GLU A 108 21.45 -16.27 28.04
N SER A 109 21.05 -15.09 27.56
CA SER A 109 19.88 -14.38 28.08
C SER A 109 18.59 -15.12 27.76
N PRO A 110 17.49 -14.83 28.48
CA PRO A 110 16.14 -15.08 27.98
C PRO A 110 15.94 -14.50 26.56
N PRO A 111 15.05 -15.09 25.75
CA PRO A 111 14.80 -14.61 24.40
C PRO A 111 14.05 -13.28 24.40
N SER A 112 14.29 -12.49 23.36
CA SER A 112 13.51 -11.30 23.02
C SER A 112 12.02 -11.59 22.87
N ALA A 113 11.21 -10.54 22.74
CA ALA A 113 9.88 -10.67 22.16
C ALA A 113 9.94 -11.36 20.78
N THR A 114 8.86 -12.04 20.40
CA THR A 114 8.77 -12.73 19.11
C THR A 114 8.30 -11.74 18.05
N ALA A 115 8.99 -11.71 16.91
CA ALA A 115 8.58 -10.93 15.74
C ALA A 115 8.22 -11.89 14.59
N THR A 116 7.13 -11.63 13.88
CA THR A 116 6.60 -12.55 12.85
C THR A 116 6.32 -11.82 11.55
N VAL A 117 6.70 -12.41 10.43
CA VAL A 117 6.44 -11.88 9.07
C VAL A 117 6.03 -13.00 8.14
N THR A 118 5.16 -12.72 7.16
CA THR A 118 4.83 -13.65 6.08
C THR A 118 5.37 -13.12 4.74
N PRO A 119 6.49 -13.67 4.24
CA PRO A 119 6.99 -13.40 2.90
C PRO A 119 5.97 -13.75 1.82
N GLY A 120 6.08 -13.09 0.66
CA GLY A 120 5.28 -13.43 -0.50
C GLY A 120 5.63 -12.58 -1.71
N PRO A 121 5.02 -12.85 -2.86
CA PRO A 121 5.42 -12.26 -4.14
C PRO A 121 4.89 -10.85 -4.36
N THR A 122 4.16 -10.27 -3.41
CA THR A 122 3.59 -8.92 -3.58
C THR A 122 4.27 -7.90 -2.69
N LEU A 123 4.25 -6.65 -3.15
CA LEU A 123 4.59 -5.47 -2.36
C LEU A 123 3.45 -4.47 -2.54
N THR A 124 3.15 -3.72 -1.48
CA THR A 124 2.02 -2.79 -1.48
C THR A 124 2.54 -1.37 -1.27
N TRP A 125 2.15 -0.46 -2.14
CA TRP A 125 2.40 0.96 -2.01
C TRP A 125 1.15 1.67 -1.51
N VAL A 126 1.33 2.66 -0.66
CA VAL A 126 0.25 3.46 -0.08
C VAL A 126 0.62 4.93 -0.15
N ALA A 127 -0.30 5.76 -0.61
CA ALA A 127 -0.20 7.22 -0.49
C ALA A 127 -0.83 7.64 0.85
N ASP A 128 -0.02 8.03 1.82
CA ASP A 128 -0.47 8.55 3.12
C ASP A 128 -0.50 10.09 3.05
N PHE A 129 -1.68 10.62 2.74
CA PHE A 129 -1.87 11.99 2.29
C PHE A 129 -1.46 13.02 3.37
N ASP A 130 -2.03 12.91 4.57
CA ASP A 130 -1.79 13.88 5.65
C ASP A 130 -0.42 13.68 6.33
N ASP A 131 0.15 12.47 6.29
CA ASP A 131 1.57 12.21 6.64
C ASP A 131 2.54 12.76 5.59
N ARG A 132 2.03 13.12 4.41
CA ARG A 132 2.81 13.50 3.23
C ARG A 132 3.87 12.45 2.91
N SER A 133 3.48 11.18 2.86
CA SER A 133 4.41 10.12 2.55
C SER A 133 3.86 9.12 1.55
N ILE A 134 4.77 8.45 0.87
CA ILE A 134 4.48 7.15 0.25
C ILE A 134 5.09 6.07 1.13
N VAL A 135 4.31 5.03 1.41
CA VAL A 135 4.68 3.92 2.27
C VAL A 135 4.70 2.65 1.44
N LYS A 136 5.84 1.95 1.46
CA LYS A 136 5.99 0.61 0.90
C LYS A 136 5.87 -0.42 2.01
N LEU A 137 4.93 -1.36 1.85
CA LEU A 137 4.63 -2.42 2.78
C LEU A 137 5.03 -3.80 2.22
N SER A 138 5.38 -4.71 3.13
CA SER A 138 5.61 -6.13 2.86
C SER A 138 4.36 -6.83 2.31
N HIS A 139 4.55 -8.04 1.78
CA HIS A 139 3.47 -8.90 1.27
C HIS A 139 2.31 -9.08 2.25
N ASP A 140 2.62 -9.30 3.53
CA ASP A 140 1.61 -9.47 4.59
C ASP A 140 0.90 -8.17 4.97
N GLY A 141 1.26 -7.05 4.34
CA GLY A 141 0.68 -5.74 4.54
C GLY A 141 0.91 -5.15 5.92
N GLN A 142 1.76 -5.75 6.76
CA GLN A 142 1.90 -5.39 8.18
C GLN A 142 3.23 -4.73 8.53
N HIS A 143 4.23 -4.78 7.65
CA HIS A 143 5.56 -4.23 7.91
C HIS A 143 5.93 -3.17 6.89
N VAL A 144 6.43 -2.03 7.37
CA VAL A 144 6.94 -0.95 6.52
C VAL A 144 8.34 -1.32 6.04
N ILE A 145 8.50 -1.44 4.72
CA ILE A 145 9.80 -1.57 4.05
C ILE A 145 10.45 -0.20 3.91
N THR A 146 9.68 0.80 3.49
CA THR A 146 10.17 2.17 3.31
C THR A 146 9.03 3.15 3.50
N ARG A 147 9.31 4.28 4.14
CA ARG A 147 8.43 5.45 4.19
C ARG A 147 9.22 6.64 3.66
N THR A 148 8.79 7.19 2.53
CA THR A 148 9.43 8.34 1.91
C THR A 148 8.58 9.57 2.17
N LEU A 149 9.15 10.54 2.90
CA LEU A 149 8.50 11.83 3.14
C LEU A 149 8.55 12.71 1.89
N LEU A 150 7.46 13.42 1.66
CA LEU A 150 7.21 14.25 0.50
C LEU A 150 7.00 15.70 0.91
N PHE A 151 7.30 16.60 -0.02
CA PHE A 151 7.04 18.02 0.18
C PHE A 151 5.54 18.34 0.10
N LEU A 152 4.85 17.74 -0.87
CA LEU A 152 3.40 17.82 -1.05
C LEU A 152 2.75 16.45 -0.76
N PRO A 153 1.52 16.42 -0.21
CA PRO A 153 0.73 15.20 -0.07
C PRO A 153 0.60 14.39 -1.36
N ALA A 154 0.75 13.06 -1.26
CA ALA A 154 0.44 12.15 -2.37
C ALA A 154 -1.06 11.81 -2.37
N PHE A 155 -1.74 12.12 -3.47
CA PHE A 155 -3.19 11.89 -3.63
C PHE A 155 -3.50 10.58 -4.36
N ARG A 156 -2.70 10.23 -5.36
CA ARG A 156 -2.80 8.98 -6.12
C ARG A 156 -1.43 8.40 -6.38
N ILE A 157 -1.35 7.08 -6.53
CA ILE A 157 -0.13 6.34 -6.88
C ILE A 157 -0.41 5.33 -7.99
N THR A 158 0.59 5.09 -8.83
CA THR A 158 0.61 3.98 -9.78
C THR A 158 2.03 3.41 -9.85
N VAL A 159 2.19 2.11 -10.06
CA VAL A 159 3.48 1.42 -10.05
C VAL A 159 3.68 0.74 -11.41
N ASP A 160 4.79 1.07 -12.07
CA ASP A 160 5.30 0.32 -13.22
C ASP A 160 6.41 -0.64 -12.73
N PRO A 161 6.09 -1.90 -12.39
CA PRO A 161 7.10 -2.86 -11.96
C PRO A 161 8.05 -3.27 -13.09
N GLN A 162 7.64 -3.16 -14.36
CA GLN A 162 8.48 -3.57 -15.49
C GLN A 162 9.64 -2.58 -15.70
N ARG A 163 9.38 -1.30 -15.49
CA ARG A 163 10.40 -0.23 -15.57
C ARG A 163 10.95 0.19 -14.22
N GLY A 164 10.47 -0.43 -13.13
CA GLY A 164 10.98 -0.20 -11.79
C GLY A 164 10.69 1.19 -11.22
N SER A 165 9.52 1.75 -11.53
CA SER A 165 9.13 3.09 -11.08
C SER A 165 7.80 3.14 -10.37
N VAL A 166 7.70 4.03 -9.39
CA VAL A 166 6.45 4.44 -8.76
C VAL A 166 6.18 5.88 -9.16
N TRP A 167 4.94 6.17 -9.52
CA TRP A 167 4.49 7.52 -9.83
C TRP A 167 3.44 7.95 -8.82
N ALA A 168 3.50 9.21 -8.40
CA ALA A 168 2.54 9.79 -7.48
C ALA A 168 2.05 11.12 -8.02
N LEU A 169 0.73 11.34 -7.94
CA LEU A 169 0.13 12.63 -8.20
C LEU A 169 0.04 13.40 -6.88
N LEU A 170 0.78 14.50 -6.77
CA LEU A 170 0.90 15.31 -5.56
C LEU A 170 -0.01 16.54 -5.66
N THR A 171 -0.56 17.00 -4.53
CA THR A 171 -1.40 18.21 -4.50
C THR A 171 -1.55 18.80 -3.11
N ASP A 172 -1.80 20.10 -3.06
CA ASP A 172 -2.25 20.77 -1.86
C ASP A 172 -3.79 20.75 -1.72
N ARG A 173 -4.25 20.32 -0.55
CA ARG A 173 -5.63 20.58 -0.11
C ARG A 173 -5.68 21.94 0.60
N PRO A 174 -6.81 22.66 0.53
CA PRO A 174 -8.13 22.19 0.08
C PRO A 174 -8.52 22.56 -1.35
N SER A 175 -7.72 23.32 -2.07
CA SER A 175 -8.15 23.96 -3.32
C SER A 175 -8.01 23.09 -4.57
N LEU A 176 -7.19 22.02 -4.54
CA LEU A 176 -6.85 21.24 -5.75
C LEU A 176 -6.38 22.14 -6.90
N THR A 177 -5.84 23.31 -6.57
CA THR A 177 -5.44 24.37 -7.52
C THR A 177 -3.97 24.26 -7.92
N SER A 178 -3.21 23.38 -7.26
CA SER A 178 -1.85 23.07 -7.64
C SER A 178 -1.61 21.57 -7.53
N GLY A 179 -0.83 21.02 -8.45
CA GLY A 179 -0.43 19.63 -8.41
C GLY A 179 0.82 19.38 -9.23
N GLU A 180 1.56 18.36 -8.84
CA GLU A 180 2.78 17.93 -9.51
C GLU A 180 2.74 16.42 -9.71
N LEU A 181 3.38 15.93 -10.78
CA LEU A 181 3.64 14.51 -10.96
C LEU A 181 5.03 14.20 -10.39
N ALA A 182 5.13 13.25 -9.47
CA ALA A 182 6.41 12.81 -8.92
C ALA A 182 6.70 11.36 -9.33
N ARG A 183 7.98 11.05 -9.55
CA ARG A 183 8.47 9.71 -9.86
C ARG A 183 9.50 9.26 -8.84
N PHE A 184 9.46 7.98 -8.51
CA PHE A 184 10.36 7.31 -7.58
C PHE A 184 10.84 5.98 -8.18
N ASP A 185 11.96 5.46 -7.69
CA ASP A 185 12.34 4.07 -7.93
C ASP A 185 11.52 3.11 -7.04
N LEU A 186 11.65 1.79 -7.24
CA LEU A 186 10.99 0.80 -6.38
C LEU A 186 11.50 0.76 -4.93
N ASN A 187 12.56 1.48 -4.59
CA ASN A 187 13.01 1.63 -3.21
C ASN A 187 12.41 2.87 -2.55
N GLY A 188 11.64 3.67 -3.29
CA GLY A 188 11.01 4.90 -2.80
C GLY A 188 11.93 6.11 -2.87
N ASN A 189 13.07 6.04 -3.57
CA ASN A 189 13.94 7.18 -3.77
C ASN A 189 13.35 8.09 -4.86
N PRO A 190 13.28 9.42 -4.65
CA PRO A 190 12.75 10.34 -5.65
C PRO A 190 13.68 10.42 -6.87
N LEU A 191 13.09 10.31 -8.06
CA LEU A 191 13.75 10.42 -9.36
C LEU A 191 13.47 11.75 -10.07
N GLY A 192 12.32 12.38 -9.80
CA GLY A 192 11.99 13.67 -10.39
C GLY A 192 10.57 14.14 -10.07
N ARG A 193 10.32 15.42 -10.35
CA ARG A 193 8.99 16.05 -10.31
C ARG A 193 8.75 16.79 -11.61
N PHE A 194 7.53 16.73 -12.12
CA PHE A 194 7.17 17.13 -13.47
C PHE A 194 5.79 17.78 -13.50
N GLY A 195 5.61 18.70 -14.45
CA GLY A 195 4.36 19.43 -14.62
C GLY A 195 4.11 20.47 -13.53
N ASP A 196 3.14 21.33 -13.80
CA ASP A 196 2.55 22.28 -12.86
C ASP A 196 1.07 22.37 -13.24
N PHE A 197 0.22 21.70 -12.45
CA PHE A 197 -1.18 21.44 -12.80
C PHE A 197 -2.12 22.30 -11.98
N ALA A 198 -3.18 22.83 -12.60
CA ALA A 198 -4.10 23.76 -11.92
C ALA A 198 -5.44 23.13 -11.46
N GLY A 199 -5.64 21.84 -11.71
CA GLY A 199 -6.88 21.13 -11.40
C GLY A 199 -6.76 19.64 -11.64
N ILE A 200 -5.85 18.97 -10.92
CA ILE A 200 -5.66 17.53 -11.04
C ILE A 200 -6.92 16.76 -10.65
N VAL A 201 -7.27 15.77 -11.45
CA VAL A 201 -8.41 14.88 -11.18
C VAL A 201 -7.93 13.45 -10.96
N ASP A 202 -7.17 12.94 -11.93
CA ASP A 202 -6.76 11.55 -11.97
C ASP A 202 -5.56 11.37 -12.90
N PHE A 203 -4.91 10.21 -12.82
CA PHE A 203 -3.84 9.83 -13.73
C PHE A 203 -3.88 8.32 -14.04
N ALA A 204 -3.32 7.90 -15.17
CA ALA A 204 -3.31 6.50 -15.58
C ALA A 204 -1.96 6.12 -16.20
N LEU A 205 -1.45 4.96 -15.80
CA LEU A 205 -0.27 4.34 -16.40
C LEU A 205 -0.64 3.60 -17.69
N ASP A 206 0.01 3.98 -18.79
CA ASP A 206 0.09 3.17 -19.98
C ASP A 206 1.17 2.09 -19.78
N ALA A 207 0.75 0.90 -19.36
CA ALA A 207 1.68 -0.19 -19.08
C ALA A 207 2.43 -0.71 -20.33
N SER A 208 2.05 -0.30 -21.55
CA SER A 208 2.75 -0.73 -22.76
C SER A 208 4.10 -0.02 -22.92
N ASP A 209 4.13 1.29 -22.69
CA ASP A 209 5.31 2.13 -22.88
C ASP A 209 5.82 2.83 -21.61
N GLY A 210 5.08 2.72 -20.50
CA GLY A 210 5.39 3.31 -19.22
C GLY A 210 5.04 4.80 -19.11
N SER A 211 4.33 5.34 -20.11
CA SER A 211 3.89 6.73 -20.10
C SER A 211 2.73 6.95 -19.13
N ILE A 212 2.64 8.17 -18.59
CA ILE A 212 1.62 8.59 -17.64
C ILE A 212 0.68 9.59 -18.29
N TRP A 213 -0.61 9.30 -18.26
CA TRP A 213 -1.67 10.22 -18.63
C TRP A 213 -2.15 10.98 -17.40
N VAL A 214 -2.28 12.31 -17.50
CA VAL A 214 -2.74 13.16 -16.39
C VAL A 214 -3.94 13.99 -16.85
N ALA A 215 -5.03 13.95 -16.06
CA ALA A 215 -6.18 14.82 -16.24
C ALA A 215 -6.05 16.07 -15.36
N ASP A 216 -5.79 17.22 -15.99
CA ASP A 216 -5.75 18.55 -15.40
C ASP A 216 -6.94 19.39 -15.89
N SER A 217 -8.10 19.21 -15.26
CA SER A 217 -9.39 19.71 -15.77
C SER A 217 -9.60 21.23 -15.61
N LEU A 218 -8.82 21.91 -14.76
CA LEU A 218 -8.88 23.38 -14.61
C LEU A 218 -7.68 24.09 -15.24
N GLY A 219 -6.62 23.35 -15.63
CA GLY A 219 -5.46 23.89 -16.31
C GLY A 219 -5.36 23.44 -17.75
N GLU A 220 -4.37 22.58 -18.03
CA GLU A 220 -3.86 22.30 -19.36
C GLU A 220 -4.63 21.17 -20.11
N GLY A 221 -5.67 20.59 -19.50
CA GLY A 221 -6.53 19.57 -20.10
C GLY A 221 -6.02 18.15 -19.85
N LEU A 222 -5.85 17.36 -20.93
CA LEU A 222 -5.31 16.00 -20.83
C LEU A 222 -3.85 16.00 -21.30
N LEU A 223 -2.93 15.58 -20.45
CA LEU A 223 -1.49 15.55 -20.73
C LEU A 223 -0.98 14.10 -20.75
N ARG A 224 0.13 13.87 -21.46
CA ARG A 224 0.87 12.60 -21.44
C ARG A 224 2.35 12.87 -21.23
N PHE A 225 2.95 12.15 -20.29
CA PHE A 225 4.37 12.18 -19.97
C PHE A 225 4.99 10.83 -20.32
N ASP A 226 6.16 10.79 -20.94
CA ASP A 226 6.88 9.53 -21.14
C ASP A 226 7.36 8.94 -19.81
N HIS A 227 7.88 7.72 -19.86
CA HIS A 227 8.39 7.00 -18.69
C HIS A 227 9.57 7.71 -17.96
N GLU A 228 10.12 8.77 -18.56
CA GLU A 228 11.19 9.61 -17.97
C GLU A 228 10.64 10.89 -17.34
N GLY A 229 9.38 11.23 -17.60
CA GLY A 229 8.68 12.40 -17.07
C GLY A 229 8.71 13.61 -18.00
N ARG A 230 9.12 13.44 -19.26
CA ARG A 230 9.00 14.51 -20.26
C ARG A 230 7.59 14.49 -20.83
N GLN A 231 6.96 15.66 -20.90
CA GLN A 231 5.66 15.80 -21.55
C GLN A 231 5.80 15.54 -23.06
N ILE A 232 5.03 14.57 -23.58
CA ILE A 232 5.08 14.13 -24.99
C ILE A 232 3.78 14.40 -25.75
N ALA A 233 2.67 14.68 -25.06
CA ALA A 233 1.43 15.06 -25.70
C ALA A 233 0.56 15.92 -24.79
N GLN A 234 -0.34 16.68 -25.41
CA GLN A 234 -1.33 17.48 -24.73
C GLN A 234 -2.60 17.60 -25.57
N ARG A 235 -3.75 17.63 -24.90
CA ARG A 235 -5.03 18.02 -25.47
C ARG A 235 -5.72 19.04 -24.58
N LYS A 236 -5.83 20.25 -25.11
CA LYS A 236 -6.60 21.35 -24.51
C LYS A 236 -8.10 21.19 -24.76
N ASN A 237 -8.91 21.93 -23.99
CA ASN A 237 -10.36 22.00 -24.12
C ASN A 237 -11.07 20.62 -24.02
N VAL A 238 -10.52 19.72 -23.22
CA VAL A 238 -11.20 18.46 -22.87
C VAL A 238 -12.31 18.80 -21.87
N PRO A 239 -13.52 18.21 -21.99
CA PRO A 239 -14.55 18.38 -20.97
C PRO A 239 -14.01 17.99 -19.59
N GLN A 240 -14.59 18.56 -18.52
CA GLN A 240 -14.20 18.20 -17.16
C GLN A 240 -14.25 16.68 -16.97
N LEU A 241 -13.11 16.09 -16.61
CA LEU A 241 -12.94 14.65 -16.44
C LEU A 241 -13.25 14.24 -14.99
N ALA A 242 -13.54 12.96 -14.81
CA ALA A 242 -13.85 12.35 -13.52
C ALA A 242 -12.92 11.19 -13.18
N ALA A 243 -12.52 10.40 -14.18
CA ALA A 243 -11.62 9.26 -14.01
C ALA A 243 -10.94 8.91 -15.33
N LEU A 244 -9.75 8.34 -15.22
CA LEU A 244 -8.93 7.83 -16.31
C LEU A 244 -8.63 6.34 -16.06
N ALA A 245 -8.60 5.54 -17.12
CA ALA A 245 -7.98 4.22 -17.07
C ALA A 245 -7.45 3.83 -18.45
N TYR A 246 -6.31 3.15 -18.46
CA TYR A 246 -5.69 2.66 -19.68
C TYR A 246 -6.12 1.21 -19.96
N ASN A 247 -6.57 0.97 -21.19
CA ASN A 247 -6.93 -0.34 -21.70
C ASN A 247 -5.78 -0.88 -22.55
N LYS A 248 -5.00 -1.80 -21.98
CA LYS A 248 -3.89 -2.46 -22.69
C LYS A 248 -4.36 -3.34 -23.85
N PHE A 249 -5.58 -3.88 -23.77
CA PHE A 249 -6.12 -4.75 -24.80
C PHE A 249 -6.34 -4.00 -26.12
N THR A 250 -6.89 -2.78 -26.04
CA THR A 250 -7.16 -1.94 -27.23
C THR A 250 -6.09 -0.87 -27.48
N ASN A 251 -5.14 -0.71 -26.56
CA ASN A 251 -4.13 0.36 -26.57
C ASN A 251 -4.78 1.76 -26.59
N GLU A 252 -5.75 1.97 -25.71
CA GLU A 252 -6.50 3.22 -25.59
C GLU A 252 -6.54 3.69 -24.14
N LEU A 253 -6.41 5.00 -23.94
CA LEU A 253 -6.85 5.63 -22.71
C LEU A 253 -8.36 5.88 -22.81
N TRP A 254 -9.09 5.47 -21.77
CA TRP A 254 -10.49 5.83 -21.60
C TRP A 254 -10.61 6.89 -20.51
N ALA A 255 -11.34 7.96 -20.82
CA ALA A 255 -11.59 9.07 -19.90
C ALA A 255 -13.10 9.29 -19.73
N LEU A 256 -13.54 9.40 -18.49
CA LEU A 256 -14.94 9.63 -18.14
C LEU A 256 -15.18 11.10 -17.86
N THR A 257 -16.23 11.69 -18.42
CA THR A 257 -16.58 13.11 -18.16
C THR A 257 -17.47 13.25 -16.91
N ALA A 258 -17.20 14.25 -16.09
CA ALA A 258 -17.88 14.45 -14.80
C ALA A 258 -19.36 14.88 -14.90
N LEU A 259 -19.71 15.71 -15.88
CA LEU A 259 -21.05 16.33 -15.96
C LEU A 259 -22.08 15.50 -16.75
N ASN A 260 -21.65 14.90 -17.86
CA ASN A 260 -22.56 14.30 -18.86
C ASN A 260 -22.45 12.78 -18.96
N GLY A 261 -21.61 12.14 -18.13
CA GLY A 261 -21.44 10.69 -18.16
C GLY A 261 -20.95 10.14 -19.50
N ARG A 262 -20.17 10.91 -20.27
CA ARG A 262 -19.61 10.46 -21.54
C ARG A 262 -18.32 9.68 -21.33
N LEU A 263 -18.12 8.69 -22.18
CA LEU A 263 -16.87 8.01 -22.40
C LEU A 263 -16.13 8.67 -23.55
N LEU A 264 -14.89 9.09 -23.30
CA LEU A 264 -13.92 9.53 -24.29
C LEU A 264 -12.89 8.42 -24.48
N ARG A 265 -12.68 7.98 -25.72
CA ARG A 265 -11.65 6.99 -26.08
C ARG A 265 -10.53 7.72 -26.81
N ILE A 266 -9.31 7.58 -26.31
CA ILE A 266 -8.11 8.24 -26.81
C ILE A 266 -7.11 7.17 -27.21
N ALA A 267 -6.80 7.08 -28.51
CA ALA A 267 -5.79 6.15 -29.00
C ALA A 267 -4.42 6.49 -28.42
N SER A 268 -3.75 5.50 -27.86
CA SER A 268 -2.38 5.66 -27.36
C SER A 268 -1.39 5.50 -28.52
N GLN A 269 -1.35 6.50 -29.41
CA GLN A 269 -0.36 6.53 -30.49
C GLN A 269 0.89 7.32 -30.07
N PRO A 270 2.09 6.85 -30.49
CA PRO A 270 3.33 7.57 -30.25
C PRO A 270 3.37 8.77 -31.21
N VAL A 271 3.14 9.96 -30.64
CA VAL A 271 3.42 11.24 -31.30
C VAL A 271 2.50 11.57 -32.49
N VAL A 272 1.38 12.21 -32.18
CA VAL A 272 0.76 13.18 -33.07
C VAL A 272 0.33 14.35 -32.19
N ASP A 273 0.60 15.59 -32.61
CA ASP A 273 0.20 16.85 -31.96
C ASP A 273 -1.33 17.01 -31.76
N THR A 274 -2.11 15.96 -32.05
CA THR A 274 -3.54 15.88 -31.81
C THR A 274 -3.92 14.49 -31.33
N LEU A 275 -4.35 14.39 -30.06
CA LEU A 275 -5.09 13.22 -29.57
C LEU A 275 -6.42 13.08 -30.32
N SER A 276 -6.64 11.95 -30.98
CA SER A 276 -7.94 11.61 -31.56
C SER A 276 -8.88 11.13 -30.46
N ILE A 277 -10.04 11.79 -30.30
CA ILE A 277 -11.03 11.47 -29.29
C ILE A 277 -12.30 10.96 -29.98
N THR A 278 -12.71 9.74 -29.64
CA THR A 278 -14.05 9.22 -29.97
C THR A 278 -14.94 9.34 -28.74
N THR A 279 -16.19 9.78 -28.91
CA THR A 279 -17.12 10.00 -27.80
C THR A 279 -18.32 9.07 -27.87
N GLN A 280 -18.68 8.47 -26.73
CA GLN A 280 -19.89 7.65 -26.58
C GLN A 280 -20.63 8.07 -25.30
N ASN A 281 -21.97 8.05 -25.34
CA ASN A 281 -22.76 8.25 -24.13
C ASN A 281 -22.79 6.95 -23.33
N LEU A 282 -22.51 7.02 -22.02
CA LEU A 282 -22.78 5.89 -21.12
C LEU A 282 -24.25 5.90 -20.71
N ILE A 283 -24.69 4.82 -20.08
CA ILE A 283 -25.98 4.78 -19.37
C ILE A 283 -25.99 5.89 -18.31
N SER A 284 -27.16 6.51 -18.10
CA SER A 284 -27.44 7.52 -17.07
C SER A 284 -26.71 7.23 -15.75
N GLY A 285 -25.95 8.21 -15.25
CA GLY A 285 -25.22 8.14 -14.00
C GLY A 285 -24.10 9.18 -13.92
N LYS A 286 -23.44 9.31 -12.76
CA LYS A 286 -22.29 10.21 -12.56
C LYS A 286 -21.03 9.38 -12.39
N PRO A 287 -20.17 9.23 -13.42
CA PRO A 287 -19.02 8.36 -13.33
C PRO A 287 -18.05 8.77 -12.22
N ARG A 288 -17.52 7.77 -11.52
CA ARG A 288 -16.63 7.92 -10.36
C ARG A 288 -15.30 7.22 -10.52
N ALA A 289 -15.32 6.05 -11.14
CA ALA A 289 -14.14 5.23 -11.36
C ALA A 289 -14.40 4.28 -12.53
N ILE A 290 -13.32 3.86 -13.15
CA ILE A 290 -13.29 2.86 -14.21
C ILE A 290 -12.07 1.99 -13.99
N ASP A 291 -12.21 0.69 -14.24
CA ASP A 291 -11.07 -0.21 -14.33
C ASP A 291 -11.37 -1.33 -15.35
N PHE A 292 -10.32 -1.90 -15.93
CA PHE A 292 -10.42 -2.86 -17.02
C PHE A 292 -10.03 -4.26 -16.58
N ASP A 293 -10.73 -5.25 -17.14
CA ASP A 293 -10.13 -6.56 -17.36
C ASP A 293 -9.16 -6.44 -18.53
N GLN A 294 -7.86 -6.41 -18.23
CA GLN A 294 -6.80 -6.19 -19.21
C GLN A 294 -6.63 -7.37 -20.18
N ASN A 295 -7.26 -8.52 -19.92
CA ASN A 295 -7.22 -9.69 -20.82
C ASN A 295 -8.33 -9.67 -21.88
N THR A 296 -9.46 -9.04 -21.58
CA THR A 296 -10.62 -8.99 -22.49
C THR A 296 -10.90 -7.59 -23.04
N GLY A 297 -10.38 -6.56 -22.37
CA GLY A 297 -10.65 -5.16 -22.65
C GLY A 297 -12.01 -4.68 -22.14
N ALA A 298 -12.79 -5.52 -21.44
CA ALA A 298 -14.04 -5.10 -20.82
C ALA A 298 -13.78 -4.16 -19.64
N ALA A 299 -14.64 -3.17 -19.46
CA ALA A 299 -14.49 -2.17 -18.40
C ALA A 299 -15.63 -2.27 -17.38
N TRP A 300 -15.28 -2.20 -16.09
CA TRP A 300 -16.23 -1.96 -15.01
C TRP A 300 -16.23 -0.47 -14.68
N ILE A 301 -17.42 0.13 -14.53
CA ILE A 301 -17.58 1.56 -14.30
C ILE A 301 -18.50 1.79 -13.11
N ALA A 302 -18.03 2.55 -12.12
CA ALA A 302 -18.82 3.03 -11.01
C ALA A 302 -19.49 4.36 -11.37
N LEU A 303 -20.81 4.47 -11.16
CA LEU A 303 -21.63 5.64 -11.50
C LEU A 303 -22.26 6.33 -10.27
N GLY A 304 -21.81 5.97 -9.06
CA GLY A 304 -22.39 6.42 -7.80
C GLY A 304 -23.61 5.60 -7.39
N ASP A 305 -24.68 5.59 -8.18
CA ASP A 305 -25.90 4.82 -7.86
C ASP A 305 -25.90 3.39 -8.41
N SER A 306 -24.89 3.06 -9.20
CA SER A 306 -24.81 1.81 -9.94
C SER A 306 -23.38 1.49 -10.36
N VAL A 307 -23.18 0.22 -10.70
CA VAL A 307 -21.97 -0.28 -11.35
C VAL A 307 -22.40 -1.00 -12.62
N ILE A 308 -21.76 -0.67 -13.74
CA ILE A 308 -22.02 -1.31 -15.04
C ILE A 308 -20.75 -1.96 -15.58
N CYS A 309 -20.92 -2.93 -16.46
CA CYS A 309 -19.86 -3.49 -17.27
C CYS A 309 -20.12 -3.18 -18.75
N VAL A 310 -19.08 -2.72 -19.45
CA VAL A 310 -19.09 -2.48 -20.90
C VAL A 310 -18.06 -3.37 -21.58
N ASP A 311 -18.28 -3.69 -22.85
CA ASP A 311 -17.29 -4.39 -23.68
C ASP A 311 -16.12 -3.47 -24.06
N ARG A 312 -15.13 -4.02 -24.77
CA ARG A 312 -13.94 -3.27 -25.21
C ARG A 312 -14.23 -2.21 -26.27
N GLU A 313 -15.42 -2.22 -26.86
CA GLU A 313 -15.88 -1.20 -27.78
C GLU A 313 -16.65 -0.08 -27.06
N GLY A 314 -17.03 -0.29 -25.78
CA GLY A 314 -17.76 0.66 -24.93
C GLY A 314 -19.27 0.38 -24.86
N ASN A 315 -19.76 -0.73 -25.41
CA ASN A 315 -21.18 -1.09 -25.36
C ASN A 315 -21.54 -1.78 -24.05
N ASN A 316 -22.72 -1.49 -23.54
CA ASN A 316 -23.19 -2.07 -22.28
C ASN A 316 -23.37 -3.58 -22.37
N ARG A 317 -22.78 -4.31 -21.42
CA ARG A 317 -22.95 -5.76 -21.26
C ARG A 317 -24.01 -6.07 -20.21
N PHE A 318 -23.85 -5.51 -19.02
CA PHE A 318 -24.76 -5.73 -17.90
C PHE A 318 -24.61 -4.64 -16.82
N LYS A 319 -25.56 -4.59 -15.89
CA LYS A 319 -25.49 -3.82 -14.64
C LYS A 319 -25.31 -4.80 -13.48
N ALA A 320 -24.40 -4.48 -12.55
CA ALA A 320 -24.17 -5.31 -11.37
C ALA A 320 -25.45 -5.42 -10.53
N ASN A 321 -25.76 -6.62 -10.04
CA ASN A 321 -27.05 -6.93 -9.41
C ASN A 321 -27.10 -6.54 -7.91
N ALA A 322 -26.87 -5.26 -7.61
CA ALA A 322 -26.88 -4.73 -6.25
C ALA A 322 -27.54 -3.36 -6.17
N SER A 323 -28.01 -3.02 -4.97
CA SER A 323 -28.34 -1.64 -4.61
C SER A 323 -27.10 -0.97 -4.03
N PHE A 324 -26.71 0.16 -4.59
CA PHE A 324 -25.56 0.95 -4.15
C PHE A 324 -26.03 2.21 -3.41
N ARG A 325 -25.30 2.58 -2.35
CA ARG A 325 -25.46 3.86 -1.66
C ARG A 325 -24.67 4.94 -2.39
N PHE A 326 -23.41 4.65 -2.66
CA PHE A 326 -22.49 5.47 -3.43
C PHE A 326 -21.28 4.62 -3.90
N ALA A 327 -21.40 3.94 -5.04
CA ALA A 327 -20.30 3.25 -5.70
C ALA A 327 -19.24 4.25 -6.16
N SER A 328 -18.10 4.28 -5.48
CA SER A 328 -17.07 5.32 -5.68
C SER A 328 -15.79 4.82 -6.33
N ARG A 329 -15.45 3.55 -6.14
CA ARG A 329 -14.27 2.88 -6.73
C ARG A 329 -14.63 1.50 -7.22
N VAL A 330 -13.96 1.08 -8.27
CA VAL A 330 -13.95 -0.27 -8.81
C VAL A 330 -12.50 -0.69 -8.98
N ALA A 331 -12.20 -1.97 -8.80
CA ALA A 331 -11.00 -2.57 -9.37
C ALA A 331 -11.28 -4.02 -9.78
N VAL A 332 -10.70 -4.40 -10.91
CA VAL A 332 -10.93 -5.67 -11.58
C VAL A 332 -9.83 -6.65 -11.20
N ASP A 333 -10.25 -7.84 -10.80
CA ASP A 333 -9.37 -8.98 -10.61
C ASP A 333 -8.92 -9.51 -11.98
N GLN A 334 -7.65 -9.26 -12.30
CA GLN A 334 -7.07 -9.64 -13.58
C GLN A 334 -6.97 -11.16 -13.80
N LEU A 335 -7.16 -11.99 -12.76
CA LEU A 335 -7.18 -13.45 -12.90
C LEU A 335 -8.55 -13.99 -13.29
N THR A 336 -9.63 -13.31 -12.89
CA THR A 336 -10.99 -13.85 -12.97
C THR A 336 -11.99 -12.97 -13.73
N GLY A 337 -11.66 -11.70 -13.95
CA GLY A 337 -12.59 -10.69 -14.47
C GLY A 337 -13.65 -10.23 -13.46
N ALA A 338 -13.60 -10.74 -12.22
CA ALA A 338 -14.42 -10.28 -11.10
C ALA A 338 -14.10 -8.82 -10.75
N CYS A 339 -15.04 -8.12 -10.13
CA CYS A 339 -14.89 -6.71 -9.77
C CYS A 339 -15.14 -6.48 -8.29
N TRP A 340 -14.24 -5.74 -7.66
CA TRP A 340 -14.38 -5.24 -6.30
C TRP A 340 -14.84 -3.80 -6.32
N VAL A 341 -15.76 -3.45 -5.42
CA VAL A 341 -16.40 -2.12 -5.40
C VAL A 341 -16.40 -1.56 -3.98
N ILE A 342 -15.95 -0.32 -3.83
CA ILE A 342 -16.25 0.46 -2.62
C ILE A 342 -17.62 1.11 -2.79
N ASP A 343 -18.52 0.81 -1.85
CA ASP A 343 -19.82 1.45 -1.71
C ASP A 343 -19.85 2.30 -0.43
N GLU A 344 -19.60 3.59 -0.62
CA GLU A 344 -19.46 4.55 0.48
C GLU A 344 -20.80 4.81 1.17
N SER A 345 -20.71 4.96 2.48
CA SER A 345 -21.84 5.39 3.28
C SER A 345 -22.07 6.89 3.15
N LEU A 346 -23.33 7.30 3.03
CA LEU A 346 -23.74 8.70 3.08
C LEU A 346 -23.77 9.26 4.52
N ASN A 347 -23.54 8.41 5.53
CA ASN A 347 -23.44 8.80 6.94
C ASN A 347 -22.01 9.26 7.28
N PHE A 348 -21.61 10.44 6.79
CA PHE A 348 -20.25 10.97 7.00
C PHE A 348 -19.14 9.96 6.68
N PHE A 349 -19.36 9.13 5.66
CA PHE A 349 -18.46 8.07 5.20
C PHE A 349 -18.24 6.90 6.20
N ARG A 350 -18.92 6.89 7.35
CA ARG A 350 -18.85 5.81 8.35
C ARG A 350 -19.76 4.65 7.99
N ASP A 351 -19.33 3.43 8.29
CA ASP A 351 -20.04 2.20 7.92
C ASP A 351 -20.14 2.00 6.39
N SER A 352 -19.07 2.37 5.69
CA SER A 352 -18.86 2.01 4.29
C SER A 352 -18.63 0.50 4.15
N ARG A 353 -18.88 -0.03 2.95
CA ARG A 353 -18.76 -1.47 2.66
C ARG A 353 -18.00 -1.69 1.36
N VAL A 354 -17.41 -2.87 1.25
CA VAL A 354 -16.76 -3.36 0.04
C VAL A 354 -17.53 -4.57 -0.47
N LEU A 355 -17.89 -4.56 -1.75
CA LEU A 355 -18.61 -5.64 -2.40
C LEU A 355 -17.71 -6.32 -3.42
N LYS A 356 -17.91 -7.63 -3.62
CA LYS A 356 -17.29 -8.38 -4.71
C LYS A 356 -18.36 -8.91 -5.65
N PHE A 357 -18.14 -8.72 -6.94
CA PHE A 357 -18.97 -9.21 -8.03
C PHE A 357 -18.19 -10.20 -8.88
N GLY A 358 -18.85 -11.26 -9.35
CA GLY A 358 -18.30 -12.14 -10.37
C GLY A 358 -18.28 -11.46 -11.75
N ALA A 359 -17.59 -12.09 -12.70
CA ALA A 359 -17.38 -11.53 -14.03
C ALA A 359 -18.67 -11.33 -14.85
N ALA A 360 -19.80 -11.93 -14.43
CA ALA A 360 -21.11 -11.78 -15.05
C ALA A 360 -22.03 -10.77 -14.33
N GLY A 361 -21.53 -10.07 -13.30
CA GLY A 361 -22.28 -9.02 -12.61
C GLY A 361 -23.03 -9.47 -11.37
N GLU A 362 -22.91 -10.73 -10.98
CA GLU A 362 -23.51 -11.30 -9.78
C GLU A 362 -22.72 -10.94 -8.51
N MET A 363 -23.39 -10.43 -7.49
CA MET A 363 -22.79 -10.18 -6.18
C MET A 363 -22.43 -11.51 -5.53
N LEU A 364 -21.15 -11.67 -5.17
CA LEU A 364 -20.63 -12.85 -4.49
C LEU A 364 -20.70 -12.71 -2.97
N PHE A 365 -20.26 -11.55 -2.45
CA PHE A 365 -20.34 -11.21 -1.03
C PHE A 365 -20.13 -9.71 -0.81
N GLU A 366 -20.42 -9.26 0.41
CA GLU A 366 -20.08 -7.93 0.92
C GLU A 366 -19.34 -8.03 2.26
N VAL A 367 -18.49 -7.03 2.53
CA VAL A 367 -17.75 -6.88 3.77
C VAL A 367 -17.99 -5.47 4.30
N ASN A 368 -18.43 -5.38 5.55
CA ASN A 368 -18.79 -4.13 6.22
C ASN A 368 -17.68 -3.68 7.19
N GLY A 369 -17.81 -2.47 7.72
CA GLY A 369 -16.96 -1.97 8.81
C GLY A 369 -15.75 -1.15 8.37
N PHE A 370 -15.88 -0.41 7.27
CA PHE A 370 -14.88 0.55 6.80
C PHE A 370 -15.36 1.98 7.04
N ASP A 371 -14.44 2.91 7.34
CA ASP A 371 -14.74 4.33 7.48
C ASP A 371 -13.96 5.14 6.44
N ARG A 372 -14.68 5.61 5.42
CA ARG A 372 -14.15 6.32 4.25
C ARG A 372 -13.01 5.57 3.54
N PRO A 373 -13.23 4.33 3.07
CA PRO A 373 -12.25 3.67 2.21
C PRO A 373 -12.11 4.48 0.89
N GLN A 374 -10.92 5.03 0.62
CA GLN A 374 -10.69 5.93 -0.54
C GLN A 374 -10.25 5.19 -1.81
N ALA A 375 -9.60 4.05 -1.63
CA ALA A 375 -9.01 3.28 -2.72
C ALA A 375 -8.97 1.79 -2.40
N LEU A 376 -8.96 1.00 -3.47
CA LEU A 376 -8.81 -0.44 -3.42
C LEU A 376 -7.94 -0.91 -4.59
N SER A 377 -7.16 -1.96 -4.38
CA SER A 377 -6.32 -2.59 -5.42
C SER A 377 -6.35 -4.10 -5.26
N VAL A 378 -6.29 -4.84 -6.38
CA VAL A 378 -6.48 -6.29 -6.39
C VAL A 378 -5.18 -6.98 -6.78
N SER A 379 -4.74 -7.90 -5.93
CA SER A 379 -3.55 -8.70 -6.15
C SER A 379 -3.80 -9.70 -7.29
N SER A 380 -3.00 -9.60 -8.34
CA SER A 380 -2.97 -10.57 -9.44
C SER A 380 -2.32 -11.91 -9.07
N PHE A 381 -1.83 -12.05 -7.83
CA PHE A 381 -1.26 -13.30 -7.33
C PHE A 381 -2.34 -14.23 -6.76
N ASP A 382 -3.27 -13.69 -5.97
CA ASP A 382 -4.20 -14.48 -5.15
C ASP A 382 -5.64 -13.95 -5.13
N SER A 383 -5.94 -12.94 -5.94
CA SER A 383 -7.27 -12.30 -6.03
C SER A 383 -7.74 -11.63 -4.73
N SER A 384 -6.83 -11.35 -3.80
CA SER A 384 -7.10 -10.59 -2.58
C SER A 384 -7.17 -9.08 -2.89
N CYS A 385 -8.07 -8.38 -2.20
CA CYS A 385 -8.29 -6.94 -2.35
C CYS A 385 -7.68 -6.18 -1.17
N TYR A 386 -6.86 -5.19 -1.47
CA TYR A 386 -6.17 -4.33 -0.51
C TYR A 386 -6.91 -2.99 -0.48
N ILE A 387 -7.19 -2.47 0.71
CA ILE A 387 -8.04 -1.29 0.92
C ILE A 387 -7.30 -0.26 1.75
N ALA A 388 -7.38 1.00 1.32
CA ALA A 388 -7.00 2.16 2.11
C ALA A 388 -8.21 2.68 2.90
N ASP A 389 -8.30 2.37 4.20
CA ASP A 389 -9.40 2.71 5.10
C ASP A 389 -9.09 4.03 5.83
N THR A 390 -9.33 5.15 5.14
CA THR A 390 -8.73 6.45 5.45
C THR A 390 -9.04 6.98 6.84
N LEU A 391 -10.32 7.00 7.26
CA LEU A 391 -10.66 7.56 8.59
C LEU A 391 -10.22 6.66 9.74
N ARG A 392 -9.81 5.42 9.46
CA ARG A 392 -9.23 4.51 10.45
C ARG A 392 -7.71 4.48 10.43
N GLY A 393 -7.06 5.26 9.55
CA GLY A 393 -5.59 5.33 9.50
C GLY A 393 -4.94 3.97 9.21
N ARG A 394 -5.58 3.13 8.39
CA ARG A 394 -5.11 1.75 8.17
C ARG A 394 -5.28 1.25 6.74
N THR A 395 -4.56 0.17 6.46
CA THR A 395 -4.84 -0.72 5.34
C THR A 395 -5.48 -2.02 5.82
N VAL A 396 -6.29 -2.63 4.97
CA VAL A 396 -6.96 -3.90 5.24
C VAL A 396 -6.85 -4.79 4.00
N ILE A 397 -6.70 -6.09 4.19
CA ILE A 397 -6.68 -7.07 3.10
C ILE A 397 -7.95 -7.93 3.23
N ILE A 398 -8.74 -8.00 2.17
CA ILE A 398 -9.85 -8.95 2.05
C ILE A 398 -9.41 -10.05 1.10
N SER A 399 -9.33 -11.29 1.60
CA SER A 399 -9.02 -12.45 0.77
C SER A 399 -10.08 -12.68 -0.31
N LYS A 400 -9.74 -13.47 -1.33
CA LYS A 400 -10.66 -13.80 -2.43
C LYS A 400 -12.00 -14.41 -2.00
N THR A 401 -12.07 -14.99 -0.78
CA THR A 401 -13.25 -15.63 -0.19
C THR A 401 -13.99 -14.73 0.83
N GLY A 402 -13.53 -13.50 1.06
CA GLY A 402 -14.17 -12.53 1.95
C GLY A 402 -13.62 -12.51 3.38
N ALA A 403 -12.63 -13.34 3.74
CA ALA A 403 -11.97 -13.24 5.04
C ALA A 403 -11.16 -11.95 5.13
N VAL A 404 -11.34 -11.20 6.22
CA VAL A 404 -10.64 -9.95 6.50
C VAL A 404 -9.35 -10.25 7.26
N LEU A 405 -8.23 -9.89 6.67
CA LEU A 405 -6.89 -10.03 7.22
C LEU A 405 -6.37 -8.65 7.66
N PRO A 406 -5.58 -8.57 8.73
CA PRO A 406 -5.00 -7.31 9.17
C PRO A 406 -4.02 -6.78 8.13
N GLY A 407 -4.06 -5.46 7.90
CA GLY A 407 -2.97 -4.72 7.25
C GLY A 407 -2.23 -3.86 8.27
N TYR A 408 -1.66 -2.74 7.81
CA TYR A 408 -0.91 -1.80 8.61
C TYR A 408 -1.83 -0.72 9.21
N ASN A 409 -1.72 -0.42 10.51
CA ASN A 409 -2.67 0.43 11.26
C ASN A 409 -2.10 1.77 11.75
N ASP A 410 -0.90 2.16 11.29
CA ASP A 410 -0.20 3.37 11.75
C ASP A 410 0.05 4.33 10.58
N LEU A 411 -1.04 4.63 9.88
CA LEU A 411 -1.12 5.63 8.80
C LEU A 411 -1.98 6.79 9.27
N ILE A 412 -1.73 7.98 8.75
CA ILE A 412 -2.50 9.17 9.14
C ILE A 412 -3.78 9.27 8.32
N SER A 413 -3.64 9.21 6.99
CA SER A 413 -4.73 9.33 6.01
C SER A 413 -4.34 8.60 4.71
N PRO A 414 -4.46 7.27 4.63
CA PRO A 414 -4.19 6.55 3.39
C PRO A 414 -5.27 6.89 2.35
N PHE A 415 -4.87 7.53 1.25
CA PHE A 415 -5.77 8.00 0.19
C PHE A 415 -5.75 7.13 -1.05
N ASP A 416 -4.64 6.45 -1.29
CA ASP A 416 -4.51 5.53 -2.41
C ASP A 416 -3.63 4.33 -2.04
N ILE A 417 -3.86 3.22 -2.72
CA ILE A 417 -3.19 1.94 -2.45
C ILE A 417 -3.04 1.15 -3.75
N GLU A 418 -1.88 0.55 -3.93
CA GLU A 418 -1.62 -0.34 -5.05
C GLU A 418 -0.80 -1.54 -4.62
N VAL A 419 -1.31 -2.74 -4.89
CA VAL A 419 -0.59 -3.99 -4.68
C VAL A 419 -0.03 -4.48 -6.01
N VAL A 420 1.24 -4.85 -6.01
CA VAL A 420 1.92 -5.34 -7.21
C VAL A 420 2.54 -6.69 -6.93
N ALA A 421 2.27 -7.66 -7.81
CA ALA A 421 2.89 -8.98 -7.78
C ALA A 421 4.15 -9.01 -8.66
N PHE A 422 5.21 -9.61 -8.14
CA PHE A 422 6.47 -9.84 -8.84
C PHE A 422 6.58 -11.32 -9.18
N SER A 423 6.86 -11.60 -10.45
CA SER A 423 7.30 -12.93 -10.87
C SER A 423 8.71 -13.19 -10.36
N ARG A 424 9.04 -14.45 -10.08
CA ARG A 424 10.43 -14.87 -9.90
C ARG A 424 11.24 -14.77 -11.18
#